data_AF-A0A1G2DE75-F1
#
_entry.id   AF-A0A1G2DE75-F1
#
_cell.length_a   1.000
_cell.length_b   1.000
_cell.length_c   1.000
_cell.angle_alpha   90.00
_cell.angle_beta   90.00
_cell.angle_gamma   90.00
#
_symmetry.space_group_name_H-M   'P 1'
#
loop_
_entity.id
_entity.type
_entity.pdbx_description
1 polymer ?
#
loop_
_entity_poly.entity_id
_entity_poly.type
_entity_poly.pdbx_seq_one_letter_code
_entity_poly.pdbx_strand_id
1 'polypeptide(L)'
;MKRLVALTALVFVFVINTAFAATPTTEPSLPGDLATWQKESATCTKHAGKTLVSSDYVQMAADSLKVMMVITLNGEKVVQGEVTQGANPKFVIYVRNSPEKNWLAYTQKENAEAFKRFLDEVGLTQEQFNACGE
;
A
#
# COMPACT_ATOMS: atom_id res chain seq x y z
N MET A 1 3.51 26.89 13.37
CA MET A 1 4.55 26.11 12.63
C MET A 1 3.83 25.33 11.54
N LYS A 2 3.46 25.99 10.43
CA LYS A 2 4.11 25.91 9.11
C LYS A 2 4.36 24.46 8.63
N ARG A 3 3.33 23.92 7.98
CA ARG A 3 3.38 23.01 6.81
C ARG A 3 4.47 21.94 6.83
N LEU A 4 4.14 20.78 7.40
CA LEU A 4 4.70 19.49 6.98
C LEU A 4 3.54 18.64 6.46
N VAL A 5 2.90 19.14 5.40
CA VAL A 5 2.20 18.28 4.44
C VAL A 5 3.31 17.64 3.62
N ALA A 6 3.95 16.64 4.19
CA ALA A 6 4.76 15.69 3.44
C ALA A 6 3.95 14.40 3.47
N LEU A 7 2.89 14.35 2.66
CA LEU A 7 2.51 13.10 2.01
C LEU A 7 3.82 12.58 1.42
N THR A 8 4.42 11.59 2.07
CA THR A 8 5.63 10.94 1.57
C THR A 8 5.20 10.13 0.38
N ALA A 9 5.03 10.83 -0.74
CA ALA A 9 4.73 10.27 -2.04
C ALA A 9 5.82 9.24 -2.33
N LEU A 10 5.43 7.97 -2.30
CA LEU A 10 6.17 6.92 -2.99
C LEU A 10 6.23 7.37 -4.45
N VAL A 11 7.38 7.90 -4.86
CA VAL A 11 7.63 8.36 -6.22
C VAL A 11 7.58 7.12 -7.12
N PHE A 12 6.48 6.97 -7.87
CA PHE A 12 6.32 5.96 -8.90
C PHE A 12 7.25 6.30 -10.07
N VAL A 13 8.47 5.75 -10.06
CA VAL A 13 9.36 5.83 -11.21
C VAL A 13 8.87 4.85 -12.26
N PHE A 14 8.31 5.38 -13.35
CA PHE A 14 7.91 4.59 -14.51
C PHE A 14 9.14 4.12 -15.28
N VAL A 15 9.36 2.80 -15.32
CA VAL A 15 10.23 2.15 -16.29
C VAL A 15 9.39 1.11 -17.04
N ILE A 16 9.32 1.24 -18.35
CA ILE A 16 8.40 0.49 -19.22
C ILE A 16 9.00 -0.89 -19.58
N ASN A 17 8.11 -1.89 -19.64
CA ASN A 17 8.16 -3.16 -20.39
C ASN A 17 9.11 -4.27 -19.93
N THR A 18 8.64 -5.08 -18.98
CA THR A 18 8.67 -6.56 -19.07
C THR A 18 7.41 -7.08 -18.36
N ALA A 19 6.71 -8.05 -18.95
CA ALA A 19 5.53 -8.66 -18.32
C ALA A 19 5.98 -9.50 -17.12
N PHE A 20 6.07 -8.87 -15.95
CA PHE A 20 6.17 -9.57 -14.69
C PHE A 20 4.75 -9.95 -14.26
N ALA A 21 4.55 -11.22 -13.95
CA ALA A 21 3.26 -11.73 -13.53
C ALA A 21 3.16 -11.60 -12.02
N ALA A 22 2.21 -10.80 -11.55
CA ALA A 22 1.80 -10.77 -10.16
C ALA A 22 1.58 -12.20 -9.67
N THR A 23 2.14 -12.55 -8.50
CA THR A 23 2.08 -13.93 -8.01
C THR A 23 0.86 -14.10 -7.10
N PRO A 24 -0.08 -15.01 -7.40
CA PRO A 24 -1.17 -15.34 -6.49
C PRO A 24 -0.66 -15.87 -5.15
N THR A 25 -1.26 -15.41 -4.06
CA THR A 25 -0.92 -15.75 -2.68
C THR A 25 -2.17 -15.74 -1.81
N THR A 26 -2.05 -16.28 -0.59
CA THR A 26 -3.01 -16.05 0.48
C THR A 26 -2.89 -14.62 1.01
N GLU A 27 -3.88 -14.19 1.80
CA GLU A 27 -3.80 -12.93 2.52
C GLU A 27 -2.52 -12.86 3.35
N PRO A 28 -1.71 -11.78 3.21
CA PRO A 28 -0.51 -11.64 4.01
C PRO A 28 -0.89 -11.37 5.47
N SER A 29 -0.17 -11.99 6.39
CA SER A 29 -0.31 -11.69 7.82
C SER A 29 0.33 -10.34 8.16
N LEU A 30 -0.21 -9.67 9.17
CA LEU A 30 0.44 -8.51 9.77
C LEU A 30 1.48 -8.98 10.79
N PRO A 31 2.59 -8.25 10.99
CA PRO A 31 3.52 -8.51 12.08
C PRO A 31 2.82 -8.51 13.44
N GLY A 32 3.18 -9.44 14.33
CA GLY A 32 2.56 -9.56 15.64
C GLY A 32 2.85 -8.38 16.58
N ASP A 33 3.93 -7.64 16.32
CA ASP A 33 4.38 -6.47 17.07
C ASP A 33 3.93 -5.13 16.46
N LEU A 34 3.12 -5.14 15.40
CA LEU A 34 2.73 -3.94 14.65
C LEU A 34 2.12 -2.83 15.52
N ALA A 35 1.43 -3.19 16.61
CA ALA A 35 0.86 -2.25 17.56
C ALA A 35 1.89 -1.40 18.32
N THR A 36 3.16 -1.81 18.32
CA THR A 36 4.28 -1.09 18.95
C THR A 36 4.97 -0.11 18.00
N TRP A 37 4.63 -0.15 16.71
CA TRP A 37 5.25 0.68 15.67
C TRP A 37 4.62 2.09 15.68
N GLN A 38 5.38 3.09 15.23
CA GLN A 38 4.84 4.44 15.04
C GLN A 38 3.80 4.39 13.93
N LYS A 39 2.60 4.91 14.18
CA LYS A 39 1.47 4.83 13.25
C LYS A 39 1.03 6.22 12.81
N GLU A 40 0.90 6.40 11.51
CA GLU A 40 0.18 7.50 10.88
C GLU A 40 -0.99 6.95 10.08
N SER A 41 -2.06 7.73 9.94
CA SER A 41 -3.22 7.29 9.16
C SER A 41 -3.91 8.46 8.48
N ALA A 42 -4.36 8.21 7.26
CA ALA A 42 -5.18 9.11 6.47
C ALA A 42 -6.49 8.41 6.12
N THR A 43 -7.60 9.13 6.24
CA THR A 43 -8.92 8.63 5.86
C THR A 43 -9.44 9.44 4.69
N CYS A 44 -9.93 8.74 3.67
CA CYS A 44 -10.64 9.33 2.55
C CYS A 44 -12.02 8.68 2.45
N THR A 45 -13.07 9.46 2.70
CA THR A 45 -14.45 9.04 2.42
C THR A 45 -14.78 9.41 0.98
N LYS A 46 -15.11 8.41 0.18
CA LYS A 46 -15.28 8.52 -1.27
C LYS A 46 -16.75 8.52 -1.71
N HIS A 47 -16.92 8.80 -3.00
CA HIS A 47 -18.15 8.61 -3.76
C HIS A 47 -18.82 7.27 -3.44
N ALA A 48 -20.15 7.30 -3.32
CA ALA A 48 -21.00 6.17 -2.93
C ALA A 48 -20.79 5.63 -1.50
N GLY A 49 -20.27 6.45 -0.58
CA GLY A 49 -20.23 6.12 0.86
C GLY A 49 -19.15 5.11 1.26
N LYS A 50 -18.21 4.84 0.36
CA LYS A 50 -17.04 3.98 0.64
C LYS A 50 -16.00 4.76 1.45
N THR A 51 -15.44 4.16 2.50
CA THR A 51 -14.37 4.76 3.29
C THR A 51 -13.06 4.01 3.07
N LEU A 52 -12.06 4.71 2.53
CA LEU A 52 -10.69 4.24 2.45
C LEU A 52 -9.89 4.77 3.64
N VAL A 53 -9.14 3.89 4.29
CA VAL A 53 -8.18 4.27 5.34
C VAL A 53 -6.82 3.73 4.95
N SER A 54 -5.84 4.62 4.78
CA SER A 54 -4.43 4.26 4.71
C SER A 54 -3.82 4.37 6.10
N SER A 55 -3.09 3.35 6.53
CA SER A 55 -2.33 3.35 7.76
C SER A 55 -0.89 2.95 7.46
N ASP A 56 0.04 3.84 7.79
CA ASP A 56 1.47 3.62 7.66
C ASP A 56 2.06 3.37 9.05
N TYR A 57 2.77 2.26 9.20
CA TYR A 57 3.43 1.85 10.43
C TYR A 57 4.93 1.83 10.20
N VAL A 58 5.68 2.49 11.07
CA VAL A 58 7.12 2.66 10.95
C VAL A 58 7.83 2.13 12.19
N GLN A 59 8.81 1.27 11.97
CA GLN A 59 9.75 0.81 12.99
C GLN A 59 11.17 1.14 12.54
N MET A 60 11.87 1.90 13.37
CA MET A 60 13.28 2.23 13.17
C MET A 60 14.14 1.46 14.17
N ALA A 61 15.21 0.84 13.69
CA ALA A 61 16.30 0.31 14.48
C ALA A 61 17.63 0.91 13.99
N ALA A 62 18.71 0.71 14.73
CA ALA A 62 20.01 1.37 14.47
C ALA A 62 20.46 1.29 13.00
N ASP A 63 20.31 0.11 12.37
CA ASP A 63 20.76 -0.14 11.00
C ASP A 63 19.63 -0.61 10.06
N SER A 64 18.36 -0.44 10.45
CA SER A 64 17.24 -0.85 9.61
C SER A 64 15.99 0.01 9.79
N LEU A 65 15.28 0.21 8.69
CA LEU A 65 13.96 0.86 8.65
C LEU A 65 12.96 -0.15 8.11
N LYS A 66 11.85 -0.32 8.82
CA LYS A 66 10.70 -1.08 8.33
C LYS A 66 9.49 -0.17 8.23
N VAL A 67 8.84 -0.21 7.09
CA VAL A 67 7.58 0.48 6.82
C VAL A 67 6.57 -0.57 6.39
N MET A 68 5.42 -0.57 7.04
CA MET A 68 4.26 -1.38 6.71
C MET A 68 3.11 -0.44 6.38
N MET A 69 2.61 -0.51 5.16
CA MET A 69 1.43 0.22 4.71
C MET A 69 0.24 -0.73 4.68
N VAL A 70 -0.90 -0.33 5.23
CA VAL A 70 -2.14 -1.08 5.18
C VAL A 70 -3.25 -0.17 4.68
N ILE A 71 -3.90 -0.54 3.59
CA ILE A 71 -5.10 0.17 3.11
C ILE A 71 -6.31 -0.72 3.35
N THR A 72 -7.35 -0.12 3.93
CA THR A 72 -8.65 -0.75 4.12
C THR A 72 -9.74 -0.02 3.33
N LEU A 73 -10.72 -0.77 2.84
CA LEU A 73 -11.96 -0.28 2.25
C LEU A 73 -13.12 -0.75 3.13
N ASN A 74 -13.87 0.19 3.69
CA ASN A 74 -14.97 -0.09 4.63
C ASN A 74 -14.55 -1.01 5.80
N GLY A 75 -13.30 -0.88 6.25
CA GLY A 75 -12.73 -1.71 7.32
C GLY A 75 -12.12 -3.05 6.86
N GLU A 76 -12.32 -3.47 5.61
CA GLU A 76 -11.68 -4.67 5.07
C GLU A 76 -10.33 -4.36 4.45
N LYS A 77 -9.30 -5.17 4.72
CA LYS A 77 -7.97 -5.00 4.14
C LYS A 77 -8.02 -5.24 2.63
N VAL A 78 -7.43 -4.33 1.86
CA VAL A 78 -7.33 -4.39 0.40
C VAL A 78 -5.90 -4.24 -0.13
N VAL A 79 -5.01 -3.60 0.64
CA VAL A 79 -3.58 -3.51 0.33
C VAL A 79 -2.76 -3.73 1.59
N GLN A 80 -1.62 -4.42 1.44
CA GLN A 80 -0.53 -4.46 2.41
C GLN A 80 0.79 -4.22 1.67
N GLY A 81 1.51 -3.15 1.99
CA GLY A 81 2.83 -2.85 1.45
C GLY A 81 3.90 -3.04 2.52
N GLU A 82 5.02 -3.67 2.18
CA GLU A 82 6.15 -3.85 3.08
C GLU A 82 7.42 -3.34 2.44
N VAL A 83 8.09 -2.43 3.14
CA VAL A 83 9.42 -1.94 2.78
C VAL A 83 10.35 -2.16 3.96
N THR A 84 11.41 -2.93 3.75
CA THR A 84 12.52 -3.05 4.70
C THR A 84 13.78 -2.51 4.04
N GLN A 85 14.47 -1.62 4.72
CA GLN A 85 15.81 -1.14 4.38
C GLN A 85 16.81 -1.64 5.43
N GLY A 86 18.05 -1.86 5.03
CA GLY A 86 19.12 -2.40 5.89
C GLY A 86 19.75 -3.64 5.28
N ALA A 87 20.27 -4.53 6.12
CA ALA A 87 21.02 -5.72 5.69
C ALA A 87 20.20 -6.70 4.81
N ASN A 88 18.88 -6.76 5.02
CA ASN A 88 17.96 -7.61 4.27
C ASN A 88 16.86 -6.74 3.65
N PRO A 89 17.14 -6.05 2.53
CA PRO A 89 16.15 -5.17 1.92
C PRO A 89 14.99 -5.99 1.35
N LYS A 90 13.77 -5.49 1.55
CA LYS A 90 12.55 -6.11 1.04
C LYS A 90 11.63 -5.02 0.51
N PHE A 91 11.03 -5.27 -0.64
CA PHE A 91 9.91 -4.50 -1.14
C PHE A 91 8.88 -5.46 -1.69
N VAL A 92 7.67 -5.41 -1.17
CA VAL A 92 6.53 -6.15 -1.72
C VAL A 92 5.25 -5.39 -1.47
N ILE A 93 4.36 -5.41 -2.45
CA ILE A 93 2.99 -4.92 -2.31
C ILE A 93 2.06 -6.09 -2.56
N TYR A 94 1.14 -6.30 -1.64
CA TYR A 94 0.05 -7.26 -1.76
C TYR A 94 -1.24 -6.50 -2.00
N VAL A 95 -1.98 -6.88 -3.04
CA VAL A 95 -3.29 -6.29 -3.35
C VAL A 95 -4.32 -7.40 -3.38
N ARG A 96 -5.47 -7.17 -2.75
CA ARG A 96 -6.61 -8.09 -2.80
C ARG A 96 -7.12 -8.21 -4.23
N ASN A 97 -7.53 -9.41 -4.60
CA ASN A 97 -8.16 -9.72 -5.88
C ASN A 97 -9.47 -10.44 -5.60
N SER A 98 -10.49 -9.65 -5.25
CA SER A 98 -11.80 -10.16 -4.87
C SER A 98 -12.46 -11.07 -5.92
N PRO A 99 -12.36 -10.82 -7.24
CA PRO A 99 -12.91 -11.71 -8.26
C PRO A 99 -12.40 -13.15 -8.18
N GLU A 100 -11.11 -13.35 -7.89
CA GLU A 100 -10.49 -14.68 -7.81
C GLU A 100 -10.34 -15.20 -6.37
N LYS A 101 -10.80 -14.42 -5.37
CA LYS A 101 -10.70 -14.74 -3.94
C LYS A 101 -9.27 -15.05 -3.48
N ASN A 102 -8.29 -14.36 -4.06
CA ASN A 102 -6.88 -14.47 -3.71
C ASN A 102 -6.26 -13.07 -3.45
N TRP A 103 -4.98 -13.07 -3.13
CA TRP A 103 -4.15 -11.88 -3.09
C TRP A 103 -3.08 -11.97 -4.17
N LEU A 104 -2.64 -10.84 -4.67
CA LEU A 104 -1.58 -10.74 -5.68
C LEU A 104 -0.38 -10.03 -5.06
N ALA A 105 0.78 -10.67 -5.12
CA ALA A 105 2.05 -10.09 -4.69
C ALA A 105 2.78 -9.45 -5.87
N TYR A 106 3.28 -8.25 -5.64
CA TYR A 106 3.98 -7.40 -6.61
C TYR A 106 5.32 -6.98 -6.04
N THR A 107 6.35 -7.02 -6.87
CA THR A 107 7.69 -6.50 -6.57
C THR A 107 7.78 -5.00 -6.85
N GLN A 108 8.91 -4.39 -6.51
CA GLN A 108 9.15 -2.97 -6.80
C GLN A 108 9.02 -2.63 -8.29
N LYS A 109 9.37 -3.57 -9.18
CA LYS A 109 9.29 -3.38 -10.62
C LYS A 109 7.84 -3.35 -11.13
N GLU A 110 6.89 -3.88 -10.36
CA GLU A 110 5.49 -4.02 -10.72
C GLU A 110 4.58 -3.02 -9.98
N ASN A 111 5.16 -1.95 -9.45
CA ASN A 111 4.44 -1.00 -8.61
C ASN A 111 3.28 -0.31 -9.37
N ALA A 112 3.45 -0.07 -10.68
CA ALA A 112 2.40 0.51 -11.51
C ALA A 112 1.23 -0.46 -11.71
N GLU A 113 1.52 -1.75 -11.94
CA GLU A 113 0.53 -2.82 -12.03
C GLU A 113 -0.20 -3.03 -10.70
N ALA A 114 0.53 -2.98 -9.58
CA ALA A 114 -0.04 -3.05 -8.24
C ALA A 114 -1.03 -1.90 -8.00
N PHE A 115 -0.66 -0.67 -8.37
CA PHE A 115 -1.53 0.49 -8.23
C PHE A 115 -2.78 0.39 -9.11
N LYS A 116 -2.63 -0.06 -10.36
CA LYS A 116 -3.78 -0.31 -11.25
C LYS A 116 -4.72 -1.37 -10.67
N ARG A 117 -4.19 -2.50 -10.18
CA ARG A 117 -4.99 -3.55 -9.53
C ARG A 117 -5.71 -3.01 -8.31
N PHE A 118 -5.04 -2.20 -7.49
CA PHE A 118 -5.66 -1.56 -6.33
C PHE A 118 -6.85 -0.69 -6.75
N LEU A 119 -6.67 0.19 -7.74
CA LEU A 119 -7.73 1.03 -8.27
C LEU A 119 -8.93 0.20 -8.76
N ASP A 120 -8.68 -0.90 -9.47
CA ASP A 120 -9.72 -1.83 -9.90
C ASP A 120 -10.47 -2.45 -8.71
N GLU A 121 -9.73 -2.93 -7.70
CA GLU A 121 -10.28 -3.57 -6.49
C GLU A 121 -11.16 -2.61 -5.69
N VAL A 122 -10.75 -1.35 -5.54
CA VAL A 122 -11.52 -0.36 -4.80
C VAL A 122 -12.58 0.36 -5.66
N GLY A 123 -12.56 0.10 -6.97
CA GLY A 123 -13.53 0.58 -7.97
C GLY A 123 -13.40 2.08 -8.24
N LEU A 124 -12.17 2.56 -8.45
CA LEU A 124 -11.86 4.00 -8.53
C LEU A 124 -10.95 4.32 -9.70
N THR A 125 -11.12 5.50 -10.26
CA THR A 125 -10.15 6.05 -11.21
C THR A 125 -8.94 6.65 -10.49
N GLN A 126 -7.84 6.84 -11.21
CA GLN A 126 -6.66 7.52 -10.66
C GLN A 126 -6.98 8.97 -10.24
N GLU A 127 -7.81 9.68 -11.01
CA GLU A 127 -8.26 11.04 -10.67
C GLU A 127 -9.03 11.07 -9.34
N GLN A 128 -9.99 10.15 -9.15
CA GLN A 128 -10.75 10.00 -7.91
C GLN A 128 -9.89 9.57 -6.72
N PHE A 129 -8.77 8.88 -6.98
CA PHE A 129 -7.79 8.57 -5.94
C PHE A 129 -6.93 9.78 -5.58
N ASN A 130 -6.46 10.54 -6.56
CA ASN A 130 -5.63 11.72 -6.31
C ASN A 130 -6.38 12.79 -5.50
N ALA A 131 -7.69 12.94 -5.71
CA ALA A 131 -8.54 13.84 -4.91
C ALA A 131 -8.62 13.47 -3.41
N CYS A 132 -8.12 12.30 -2.98
CA CYS A 132 -8.01 11.95 -1.56
C CYS A 132 -6.80 12.54 -0.85
N GLY A 133 -5.83 13.10 -1.59
CA GLY A 133 -4.59 13.67 -1.06
C GLY A 133 -4.61 15.20 -0.91
N GLU A 134 -5.72 15.85 -1.27
CA GLU A 134 -5.97 17.29 -1.10
C GLU A 134 -6.80 17.57 0.17
#